data_AF-A0A9W4J080-F1
#
_entry.id   AF-A0A9W4J080-F1
#
_cell.length_a   1.000
_cell.length_b   1.000
_cell.length_c   1.000
_cell.angle_alpha   90.00
_cell.angle_beta   90.00
_cell.angle_gamma   90.00
#
_symmetry.space_group_name_H-M   'P 1'
#
loop_
_entity.id
_entity.type
_entity.pdbx_description
1 polymer ?
#
loop_
_entity_poly.entity_id
_entity_poly.type
_entity_poly.pdbx_seq_one_letter_code
_entity_poly.pdbx_strand_id
1 'polypeptide(L)'
;MKFEGCEVMATYISSDCCKRAGGSAFSLNYFIDEDTMTVEDTKSTLKIYEDKKSSSGNVVKWGKQRHFCTSCGSPVFTTTPKALGKAFLKASLFDQVSPPSTEVFANKQHKWVNLGPTEKDA
;
A
#
# COMPACT_ATOMS: atom_id res chain seq x y z
N MET A 1 -12.70 10.71 2.14
CA MET A 1 -11.27 11.04 2.34
C MET A 1 -10.90 12.18 1.42
N LYS A 2 -10.42 13.30 1.96
CA LYS A 2 -9.81 14.39 1.18
C LYS A 2 -8.32 14.39 1.50
N PHE A 3 -7.47 14.46 0.48
CA PHE A 3 -6.03 14.62 0.60
C PHE A 3 -5.67 15.88 -0.20
N GLU A 4 -5.18 16.92 0.46
CA GLU A 4 -4.69 18.13 -0.18
C GLU A 4 -3.19 18.27 0.12
N GLY A 5 -2.37 18.48 -0.91
CA GLY A 5 -1.09 19.19 -0.77
C GLY A 5 0.21 18.40 -0.52
N CYS A 6 0.30 17.09 -0.74
CA CYS A 6 1.59 16.39 -0.68
C CYS A 6 1.96 15.80 -2.05
N GLU A 7 3.23 15.85 -2.44
CA GLU A 7 3.75 15.20 -3.65
C GLU A 7 3.59 13.68 -3.48
N VAL A 8 2.46 13.14 -3.96
CA VAL A 8 2.11 11.74 -3.70
C VAL A 8 2.76 10.84 -4.75
N MET A 9 3.90 10.28 -4.38
CA MET A 9 4.65 9.36 -5.22
C MET A 9 3.97 7.98 -5.26
N ALA A 10 3.32 7.67 -6.38
CA ALA A 10 2.79 6.35 -6.64
C ALA A 10 3.95 5.36 -6.82
N THR A 11 3.83 4.19 -6.19
CA THR A 11 4.86 3.15 -6.21
C THR A 11 4.25 1.80 -6.55
N TYR A 12 4.82 1.12 -7.54
CA TYR A 12 4.55 -0.30 -7.78
C TYR A 12 5.26 -1.15 -6.73
N ILE A 13 4.53 -2.05 -6.07
CA ILE A 13 5.11 -2.98 -5.09
C ILE A 13 4.76 -4.43 -5.45
N SER A 14 5.76 -5.19 -5.87
CA SER A 14 5.60 -6.55 -6.41
C SER A 14 5.85 -7.69 -5.38
N SER A 15 5.96 -7.36 -4.09
CA SER A 15 6.11 -8.38 -3.03
C SER A 15 4.85 -9.23 -2.83
N ASP A 16 5.00 -10.51 -2.46
CA ASP A 16 3.85 -11.42 -2.28
C ASP A 16 2.85 -10.96 -1.22
N CYS A 17 3.31 -10.28 -0.16
CA CYS A 17 2.44 -9.70 0.86
C CYS A 17 1.56 -8.60 0.25
N CYS A 18 2.16 -7.69 -0.52
CA CYS A 18 1.44 -6.57 -1.13
C CYS A 18 0.51 -7.03 -2.27
N LYS A 19 0.95 -8.00 -3.09
CA LYS A 19 0.11 -8.64 -4.12
C LYS A 19 -1.12 -9.31 -3.50
N ARG A 20 -0.94 -10.10 -2.43
CA ARG A 20 -2.07 -10.72 -1.70
C ARG A 20 -3.00 -9.69 -1.06
N ALA A 21 -2.46 -8.59 -0.55
CA ALA A 21 -3.27 -7.53 0.05
C ALA A 21 -4.05 -6.71 -0.99
N GLY A 22 -3.53 -6.57 -2.22
CA GLY A 22 -4.17 -5.84 -3.31
C GLY A 22 -5.02 -6.70 -4.25
N GLY A 23 -4.85 -8.02 -4.24
CA GLY A 23 -5.53 -8.93 -5.16
C GLY A 23 -5.07 -8.82 -6.62
N SER A 24 -3.90 -8.24 -6.88
CA SER A 24 -3.37 -7.97 -8.22
C SER A 24 -1.90 -8.39 -8.36
N ALA A 25 -1.37 -8.29 -9.59
CA ALA A 25 0.00 -8.66 -9.94
C ALA A 25 1.06 -7.77 -9.27
N PHE A 26 0.66 -6.58 -8.84
CA PHE A 26 1.40 -5.64 -8.01
C PHE A 26 0.41 -4.89 -7.12
N SER A 27 0.91 -4.14 -6.13
CA SER A 27 0.10 -3.16 -5.40
C SER A 27 0.57 -1.77 -5.74
N LEU A 28 -0.37 -0.89 -6.12
CA LEU A 28 -0.08 0.53 -6.30
C LEU A 28 -0.35 1.26 -4.97
N ASN A 29 0.67 1.95 -4.47
CA ASN A 29 0.57 2.62 -3.18
C ASN A 29 1.17 4.02 -3.24
N TYR A 30 0.59 4.90 -2.46
CA TYR A 30 1.16 6.15 -2.04
C TYR A 30 1.90 5.96 -0.72
N PHE A 31 3.12 6.46 -0.65
CA PHE A 31 3.91 6.43 0.58
C PHE A 31 3.89 7.80 1.24
N ILE A 32 3.10 7.94 2.31
CA ILE A 32 2.77 9.22 2.94
C ILE A 32 3.07 9.19 4.44
N ASP A 33 3.19 10.37 5.05
CA ASP A 33 3.23 10.51 6.50
C ASP A 33 1.84 10.28 7.12
N GLU A 34 1.79 9.55 8.22
CA GLU A 34 0.53 9.23 8.90
C GLU A 34 -0.18 10.48 9.44
N ASP A 35 0.56 11.52 9.83
CA ASP A 35 0.02 12.79 10.32
C ASP A 35 -0.65 13.64 9.22
N THR A 36 -0.29 13.42 7.95
CA THR A 36 -0.94 14.05 6.79
C THR A 36 -2.22 13.34 6.36
N MET A 37 -2.53 12.17 6.93
CA MET A 37 -3.69 11.36 6.56
C MET A 37 -4.81 11.45 7.61
N THR A 38 -6.01 11.82 7.17
CA THR A 38 -7.22 11.71 7.98
C THR A 38 -8.16 10.65 7.40
N VAL A 39 -8.57 9.70 8.24
CA VAL A 39 -9.50 8.62 7.86
C VAL A 39 -10.83 8.82 8.54
N GLU A 40 -11.84 9.20 7.76
CA GLU A 40 -13.22 9.32 8.22
C GLU A 40 -13.97 8.00 7.99
N ASP A 41 -14.37 7.34 9.08
CA ASP A 41 -15.12 6.07 9.05
C ASP A 41 -16.39 6.17 9.90
N THR A 42 -17.34 6.96 9.41
CA THR A 42 -18.63 7.22 10.10
C THR A 42 -19.47 5.96 10.31
N LYS A 43 -19.20 4.89 9.57
CA LYS A 43 -19.90 3.60 9.63
C LYS A 43 -19.13 2.52 10.38
N SER A 44 -17.96 2.83 10.96
CA SER A 44 -17.12 1.87 11.71
C SER A 44 -16.79 0.59 10.92
N THR A 45 -16.58 0.73 9.62
CA THR A 45 -16.29 -0.35 8.67
C THR A 45 -14.79 -0.63 8.49
N LEU A 46 -13.92 0.26 8.96
CA LEU A 46 -12.48 0.06 8.91
C LEU A 46 -12.06 -0.96 9.98
N LYS A 47 -11.42 -2.05 9.55
CA LYS A 47 -10.81 -3.04 10.45
C LYS A 47 -9.34 -3.23 10.13
N ILE A 48 -8.65 -3.75 11.13
CA ILE A 48 -7.21 -3.97 11.09
C ILE A 48 -6.97 -5.48 11.13
N TYR A 49 -6.24 -5.98 10.14
CA TYR A 49 -5.66 -7.31 10.17
C TYR A 49 -4.17 -7.21 10.44
N GLU A 50 -3.71 -7.86 11.52
CA GLU A 50 -2.29 -7.92 11.86
C GLU A 50 -1.61 -9.07 11.10
N ASP A 51 -0.82 -8.71 10.09
CA ASP A 51 0.02 -9.63 9.34
C ASP A 51 1.34 -9.87 10.08
N LYS A 52 1.39 -10.96 10.84
CA LYS A 52 2.56 -11.40 11.60
C LYS A 52 3.59 -12.15 10.75
N LYS A 53 3.34 -12.37 9.46
CA LYS A 53 4.30 -13.04 8.59
C LYS A 53 5.44 -12.09 8.24
N SER A 54 6.60 -12.29 8.86
CA SER A 54 7.84 -11.69 8.38
C SER A 54 8.45 -12.56 7.28
N SER A 55 9.16 -11.93 6.34
CA SER A 55 9.92 -12.63 5.30
C SER A 55 11.10 -13.45 5.85
N SER A 56 11.39 -13.37 7.16
CA SER A 56 12.50 -14.07 7.82
C SER A 56 12.04 -15.17 8.79
N GLY A 57 10.74 -15.50 8.86
CA GLY A 57 10.22 -16.54 9.76
C GLY A 57 10.15 -16.14 11.25
N ASN A 58 10.76 -15.02 11.63
CA ASN A 58 10.66 -14.49 12.99
C ASN A 58 9.32 -13.77 13.18
N VAL A 59 8.60 -14.12 14.24
CA VAL A 59 7.44 -13.36 14.70
C VAL A 59 7.94 -12.00 15.18
N VAL A 60 7.70 -10.96 14.39
CA VAL A 60 7.91 -9.59 14.86
C VAL A 60 6.90 -9.29 15.96
N LYS A 61 7.36 -8.68 17.07
CA LYS A 61 6.53 -8.34 18.24
C LYS A 61 5.33 -7.44 17.87
N TRP A 62 5.46 -6.73 16.75
CA TRP A 62 4.42 -5.97 16.09
C TRP A 62 4.38 -6.36 14.60
N GLY A 63 3.24 -6.85 14.11
CA GLY A 63 3.06 -7.20 12.70
C GLY A 63 2.86 -5.99 11.79
N LYS A 64 2.89 -6.22 10.47
CA LYS A 64 2.38 -5.25 9.49
C LYS A 64 0.86 -5.16 9.68
N GLN A 65 0.30 -3.95 9.78
CA GLN A 65 -1.13 -3.77 9.96
C GLN A 65 -1.79 -3.42 8.63
N ARG A 66 -2.74 -4.24 8.20
CA ARG A 66 -3.53 -4.00 7.00
C ARG A 66 -4.88 -3.42 7.41
N HIS A 67 -5.14 -2.19 6.99
CA HIS A 67 -6.41 -1.49 7.23
C HIS A 67 -7.29 -1.70 6.00
N PHE A 68 -8.50 -2.21 6.19
CA PHE A 68 -9.41 -2.53 5.09
C PHE A 68 -10.87 -2.28 5.50
N CYS A 69 -11.72 -2.04 4.51
CA CYS A 69 -13.15 -1.88 4.70
C CYS A 69 -13.83 -3.26 4.76
N THR A 70 -14.56 -3.56 5.83
CA THR A 70 -15.27 -4.84 5.97
C THR A 70 -16.53 -4.95 5.13
N SER A 71 -17.12 -3.83 4.68
CA SER A 71 -18.35 -3.87 3.89
C SER A 71 -18.09 -4.26 2.43
N CYS A 72 -16.93 -3.90 1.88
CA CYS A 72 -16.57 -4.19 0.48
C CYS A 72 -15.25 -4.95 0.30
N GLY A 73 -14.50 -5.19 1.37
CA GLY A 73 -13.21 -5.88 1.32
C GLY A 73 -12.04 -5.06 0.77
N SER A 74 -12.28 -3.80 0.38
CA SER A 74 -11.23 -2.96 -0.23
C SER A 74 -10.14 -2.62 0.77
N PRO A 75 -8.85 -2.78 0.42
CA PRO A 75 -7.75 -2.37 1.26
C PRO A 75 -7.65 -0.83 1.26
N VAL A 76 -7.42 -0.23 2.43
CA VAL A 76 -7.31 1.23 2.57
C VAL A 76 -5.85 1.66 2.68
N PHE A 77 -5.15 1.21 3.71
CA PHE A 77 -3.71 1.49 3.85
C PHE A 77 -3.03 0.39 4.65
N THR A 78 -1.71 0.43 4.69
CA THR A 78 -0.90 -0.50 5.46
C THR A 78 0.18 0.25 6.22
N THR A 79 0.35 -0.06 7.49
CA THR A 79 1.46 0.44 8.33
C THR A 79 2.37 -0.71 8.70
N THR A 80 3.65 -0.42 8.98
CA THR A 80 4.61 -1.45 9.34
C THR A 80 5.67 -0.89 10.29
N PRO A 81 6.14 -1.67 11.27
CA PRO A 81 7.23 -1.23 12.15
C PRO A 81 8.53 -0.90 11.41
N LYS A 82 8.68 -1.35 10.16
CA LYS A 82 9.85 -1.01 9.31
C LYS A 82 9.84 0.41 8.78
N ALA A 83 8.70 1.11 8.85
CA ALA A 83 8.51 2.47 8.36
C ALA A 83 7.56 3.21 9.33
N LEU A 84 8.08 3.53 10.52
CA LEU A 84 7.31 4.21 11.57
C LEU A 84 6.89 5.62 11.11
N GLY A 85 5.65 6.00 11.42
CA GLY A 85 5.08 7.30 11.03
C GLY A 85 4.71 7.39 9.55
N LYS A 86 4.83 6.29 8.78
CA LYS A 86 4.53 6.24 7.36
C LYS A 86 3.44 5.22 7.06
N ALA A 87 2.57 5.55 6.12
CA ALA A 87 1.55 4.66 5.60
C ALA A 87 1.75 4.36 4.11
N PHE A 88 1.52 3.10 3.75
CA PHE A 88 1.30 2.67 2.38
C PHE A 88 -0.20 2.78 2.07
N LEU A 89 -0.63 3.97 1.65
CA LEU A 89 -2.01 4.26 1.26
C LEU A 89 -2.30 3.64 -0.11
N LYS A 90 -3.44 2.96 -0.26
CA LYS A 90 -3.78 2.29 -1.50
C LYS A 90 -4.24 3.31 -2.54
N ALA A 91 -3.42 3.51 -3.57
CA ALA A 91 -3.73 4.44 -4.64
C ALA A 91 -4.96 4.01 -5.45
N SER A 92 -5.26 2.71 -5.49
CA SER A 92 -6.45 2.16 -6.14
C SER A 92 -7.79 2.60 -5.52
N LEU A 93 -7.77 3.36 -4.43
CA LEU A 93 -8.97 3.97 -3.84
C LEU A 93 -9.41 5.25 -4.56
N PHE A 94 -8.56 5.83 -5.40
CA PHE A 94 -8.82 7.10 -6.07
C PHE A 94 -9.13 6.88 -7.55
N ASP A 95 -10.05 7.67 -8.08
CA ASP A 95 -10.40 7.64 -9.51
C ASP A 95 -9.28 8.16 -10.40
N GLN A 96 -8.48 9.09 -9.87
CA GLN A 96 -7.29 9.64 -10.52
C GLN A 96 -6.05 9.28 -9.71
N VAL A 97 -5.10 8.66 -10.38
CA VAL A 97 -3.85 8.19 -9.77
C VAL A 97 -2.69 8.74 -10.58
N SER A 98 -1.75 9.40 -9.90
CA SER A 98 -0.50 9.87 -10.50
C SER A 98 0.31 8.71 -11.08
N PRO A 99 1.07 8.94 -12.17
CA PRO A 99 2.01 7.95 -12.68
C PRO A 99 2.96 7.48 -11.57
N PRO A 100 3.30 6.18 -11.55
CA PRO A 100 4.25 5.67 -10.58
C PRO A 100 5.66 6.17 -10.89
N SER A 101 6.32 6.68 -9.86
CA SER A 101 7.68 7.23 -9.96
C SER A 101 8.75 6.23 -9.56
N THR A 102 8.39 5.07 -9.01
CA THR A 102 9.33 4.01 -8.62
C THR A 102 8.64 2.64 -8.58
N GLU A 103 9.42 1.59 -8.85
CA GLU A 103 9.06 0.21 -8.54
C GLU A 103 9.89 -0.36 -7.38
N VAL A 104 9.23 -1.10 -6.49
CA VAL A 104 9.84 -1.78 -5.34
C VAL A 104 9.58 -3.28 -5.42
N PHE A 105 10.63 -4.07 -5.19
CA PHE A 105 10.67 -5.53 -5.40
C PHE A 105 10.41 -5.96 -6.85
N ALA A 106 10.93 -5.21 -7.84
CA ALA A 106 10.84 -5.56 -9.26
C ALA A 106 11.29 -7.01 -9.56
N ASN A 107 12.28 -7.52 -8.83
CA ASN A 107 12.72 -8.92 -8.93
C ASN A 107 11.67 -9.97 -8.52
N LYS A 108 10.55 -9.57 -7.91
CA LYS A 108 9.41 -10.41 -7.53
C LYS A 108 8.18 -10.19 -8.42
N GLN A 109 8.29 -9.37 -9.45
CA GLN A 109 7.28 -9.21 -10.49
C GLN A 109 7.01 -10.56 -11.16
N HIS A 110 5.75 -10.84 -11.45
CA HIS A 110 5.41 -12.02 -12.24
C HIS A 110 5.96 -11.86 -13.67
N LYS A 111 6.61 -12.89 -14.20
CA LYS A 111 7.27 -12.83 -15.53
C LYS A 111 6.36 -12.43 -16.69
N TRP A 112 5.05 -12.61 -16.54
CA TRP A 112 4.04 -12.25 -17.54
C TRP A 112 3.54 -10.81 -17.42
N VAL A 113 3.87 -10.09 -16.34
CA VAL A 113 3.55 -8.67 -16.18
C VAL A 113 4.61 -7.87 -16.94
N ASN A 114 4.17 -6.87 -17.69
CA ASN A 114 5.03 -5.85 -18.27
C ASN A 114 4.51 -4.49 -17.83
N LEU A 115 5.27 -3.79 -17.00
CA LEU A 115 4.93 -2.45 -16.52
C LEU A 115 5.57 -1.43 -17.46
N GLY A 116 4.84 -0.35 -17.77
CA GLY A 116 5.40 0.78 -18.50
C GLY A 116 6.52 1.48 -17.70
N PRO A 117 7.28 2.38 -18.35
CA PRO A 117 8.33 3.14 -17.67
C PRO A 117 7.75 3.93 -16.49
N THR A 118 8.49 3.99 -15.39
CA THR A 118 8.19 4.89 -14.27
C THR A 118 8.71 6.29 -14.58
N GLU A 119 8.28 7.32 -13.84
CA GLU A 119 8.81 8.68 -14.03
C GLU A 119 10.34 8.77 -13.84
N LYS A 120 10.96 7.83 -13.13
CA LYS A 120 12.43 7.75 -13.01
C LYS A 120 13.13 7.13 -14.23
N ASP A 121 12.39 6.46 -15.09
CA ASP A 121 12.91 5.81 -16.31
C ASP A 121 12.77 6.72 -17.55
N ALA A 122 12.15 7.89 -17.40
CA ALA A 122 11.98 8.94 -18.41
C ALA A 122 13.06 10.02 -18.26
#